data_AF-A0A850BIK5-F1
#
_entry.id   AF-A0A850BIK5-F1
#
_cell.length_a   1.000
_cell.length_b   1.000
_cell.length_c   1.000
_cell.angle_alpha   90.00
_cell.angle_beta   90.00
_cell.angle_gamma   90.00
#
_symmetry.space_group_name_H-M   'P 1'
#
loop_
_entity.id
_entity.type
_entity.pdbx_description
1 polymer ?
#
loop_
_entity_poly.entity_id
_entity_poly.type
_entity_poly.pdbx_seq_one_letter_code
_entity_poly.pdbx_strand_id
1 'polypeptide(L)' 'MSALFESLVTASGLSPIFARSTMKRACERAGIDPDTMSRNELLKALPAIRKALETFLPPGDVDKRMREVTKLTHITA' A
#
# COMPACT_ATOMS: atom_id res chain seq x y z
N MET A 1 -8.56 7.68 9.92
CA MET A 1 -7.54 6.78 9.36
C MET A 1 -7.91 5.33 9.58
N SER A 2 -8.09 4.58 8.49
CA SER A 2 -8.53 3.19 8.54
C SER A 2 -7.42 2.25 9.03
N ALA A 3 -7.78 1.19 9.74
CA ALA A 3 -6.83 0.15 10.18
C ALA A 3 -6.17 -0.57 8.98
N LEU A 4 -6.88 -0.66 7.85
CA LEU A 4 -6.35 -1.23 6.61
C LEU A 4 -5.24 -0.35 6.02
N PHE A 5 -5.41 0.97 6.06
CA PHE A 5 -4.38 1.90 5.61
C PHE A 5 -3.13 1.86 6.50
N GLU A 6 -3.28 1.78 7.82
CA GLU A 6 -2.13 1.57 8.72
C GLU A 6 -1.38 0.27 8.38
N SER A 7 -2.13 -0.81 8.12
CA SER A 7 -1.54 -2.10 7.72
C SER A 7 -0.77 -1.99 6.40
N LEU A 8 -1.31 -1.23 5.42
CA LEU A 8 -0.62 -0.92 4.16
C LEU A 8 0.68 -0.14 4.40
N VAL A 9 0.64 0.89 5.26
CA VAL A 9 1.82 1.70 5.62
C VAL A 9 2.91 0.81 6.22
N THR A 10 2.56 -0.10 7.13
CA THR A 10 3.52 -1.06 7.70
C THR A 10 4.03 -2.06 6.65
N ALA A 11 3.17 -2.61 5.81
CA ALA A 11 3.54 -3.58 4.78
C ALA A 11 4.46 -2.99 3.69
N SER A 12 4.41 -1.66 3.48
CA SER A 12 5.26 -0.96 2.51
C SER A 12 6.76 -1.14 2.78
N GLY A 13 7.15 -1.39 4.04
CA GLY A 13 8.55 -1.55 4.45
C GLY A 13 9.40 -0.28 4.33
N LEU A 14 8.79 0.87 4.04
CA LEU A 14 9.46 2.17 4.08
C LEU A 14 9.56 2.68 5.52
N SER A 15 10.48 3.62 5.76
CA SER A 15 10.52 4.34 7.04
C SER A 15 9.17 5.00 7.33
N PRO A 16 8.65 4.96 8.57
CA PRO A 16 7.33 5.50 8.93
C PRO A 16 7.07 6.93 8.47
N ILE A 17 8.12 7.77 8.46
CA ILE A 17 8.06 9.18 8.03
C ILE A 17 7.66 9.31 6.56
N PHE A 18 8.19 8.43 5.70
CA PHE A 18 7.92 8.45 4.26
C PHE A 18 6.75 7.54 3.85
N ALA A 19 6.56 6.43 4.56
CA ALA A 19 5.57 5.42 4.25
C ALA A 19 4.16 6.02 4.19
N ARG A 20 3.77 6.80 5.20
CA ARG A 20 2.42 7.35 5.31
C ARG A 20 2.06 8.29 4.16
N SER A 21 2.90 9.28 3.89
CA SER A 21 2.65 10.26 2.83
C SER A 21 2.70 9.62 1.44
N THR A 22 3.60 8.65 1.26
CA THR A 22 3.73 7.91 0.00
C THR A 22 2.52 7.03 -0.29
N MET A 23 2.08 6.22 0.69
CA MET A 23 0.92 5.35 0.53
C MET A 23 -0.37 6.15 0.40
N LYS A 24 -0.51 7.28 1.12
CA LYS A 24 -1.65 8.19 0.96
C LYS A 24 -1.77 8.68 -0.48
N ARG A 25 -0.68 9.21 -1.04
CA ARG A 25 -0.64 9.67 -2.44
C ARG A 25 -0.89 8.54 -3.44
N ALA A 26 -0.42 7.33 -3.16
CA ALA A 26 -0.66 6.18 -4.03
C ALA A 26 -2.16 5.81 -4.08
N CYS A 27 -2.85 5.82 -2.94
CA CYS A 27 -4.30 5.60 -2.86
C CYS A 27 -5.08 6.71 -3.57
N GLU A 28 -4.72 7.98 -3.30
CA GLU A 28 -5.38 9.14 -3.93
C GLU A 28 -5.22 9.13 -5.46
N ARG A 29 -4.04 8.76 -5.98
CA ARG A 29 -3.80 8.59 -7.43
C ARG A 29 -4.65 7.47 -8.04
N ALA A 30 -5.05 6.50 -7.25
CA ALA A 30 -5.97 5.43 -7.66
C ALA A 30 -7.45 5.81 -7.45
N GLY A 31 -7.73 7.05 -7.02
CA GLY A 31 -9.09 7.54 -6.74
C GLY A 31 -9.71 6.96 -5.46
N ILE A 32 -8.87 6.51 -4.52
CA ILE A 32 -9.31 5.82 -3.29
C ILE A 32 -9.02 6.70 -2.09
N ASP A 33 -10.02 6.85 -1.23
CA ASP A 33 -9.88 7.53 0.06
C ASP A 33 -9.24 6.58 1.10
N PRO A 34 -8.03 6.88 1.62
CA PRO A 34 -7.36 6.06 2.62
C PRO A 34 -8.13 5.90 3.94
N ASP A 35 -8.98 6.88 4.28
CA ASP A 35 -9.72 6.88 5.54
C ASP A 35 -10.91 5.90 5.52
N THR A 36 -11.44 5.59 4.33
CA THR A 36 -12.61 4.73 4.13
C THR A 36 -12.36 3.51 3.25
N MET A 37 -11.11 3.33 2.77
CA MET A 37 -10.71 2.25 1.86
C MET A 37 -11.12 0.85 2.33
N SER A 38 -11.76 0.13 1.42
CA SER A 38 -12.05 -1.31 1.50
C SER A 38 -10.91 -2.16 0.93
N ARG A 39 -10.95 -3.48 1.18
CA ARG A 39 -9.96 -4.42 0.61
C ARG A 39 -10.04 -4.53 -0.91
N ASN A 40 -11.24 -4.38 -1.50
CA ASN A 40 -11.41 -4.38 -2.96
C ASN A 40 -10.81 -3.11 -3.57
N GLU A 41 -10.96 -1.97 -2.93
CA GLU A 41 -10.26 -0.75 -3.33
C GLU A 41 -8.75 -0.90 -3.19
N LEU A 42 -8.25 -1.49 -2.10
CA LEU A 42 -6.83 -1.79 -1.96
C LEU A 42 -6.30 -2.68 -3.10
N LEU A 43 -7.09 -3.68 -3.53
CA LEU A 43 -6.74 -4.51 -4.69
C LEU A 43 -6.60 -3.68 -5.97
N LYS A 44 -7.49 -2.71 -6.20
CA LYS A 44 -7.41 -1.77 -7.33
C LYS A 44 -6.23 -0.79 -7.20
N ALA A 45 -5.80 -0.48 -5.97
CA ALA A 45 -4.68 0.42 -5.71
C ALA A 45 -3.29 -0.23 -5.91
N LEU A 46 -3.20 -1.56 -5.99
CA LEU A 46 -1.91 -2.28 -6.07
C LEU A 46 -0.95 -1.76 -7.15
N PRO A 47 -1.39 -1.43 -8.39
CA PRO A 47 -0.47 -0.89 -9.40
C PRO A 47 0.12 0.48 -9.01
N ALA A 48 -0.69 1.35 -8.40
CA ALA A 48 -0.24 2.66 -7.93
C ALA A 48 0.72 2.52 -6.74
N ILE A 49 0.46 1.56 -5.84
CA ILE A 49 1.34 1.24 -4.70
C ILE A 49 2.68 0.70 -5.20
N ARG A 50 2.69 -0.24 -6.15
CA ARG A 50 3.93 -0.76 -6.77
C ARG A 50 4.77 0.38 -7.34
N LYS A 51 4.18 1.25 -8.15
CA LYS A 51 4.88 2.39 -8.76
C LYS A 51 5.46 3.34 -7.70
N ALA A 52 4.76 3.52 -6.59
CA ALA A 52 5.26 4.32 -5.49
C ALA A 52 6.48 3.67 -4.81
N LEU A 53 6.45 2.36 -4.58
CA LEU A 53 7.56 1.60 -3.98
C LEU A 53 8.80 1.56 -4.87
N GLU A 54 8.62 1.45 -6.19
CA GLU A 54 9.71 1.45 -7.18
C GLU A 54 10.53 2.76 -7.19
N THR A 55 9.99 3.84 -6.60
CA THR A 55 10.74 5.10 -6.43
C THR A 55 11.78 5.01 -5.31
N PHE A 56 11.64 4.08 -4.37
CA PHE A 56 12.47 4.00 -3.16
C PHE A 56 13.23 2.68 -3.02
N LEU A 57 12.71 1.60 -3.61
CA LEU A 57 13.20 0.25 -3.39
C LEU A 57 13.70 -0.37 -4.70
N PRO A 58 14.75 -1.21 -4.66
CA PRO A 58 15.16 -2.00 -5.81
C PRO A 58 14.09 -3.04 -6.16
N PRO A 59 14.05 -3.55 -7.41
CA PRO A 59 12.98 -4.43 -7.89
C PRO A 59 12.70 -5.65 -7.00
N GLY A 60 13.75 -6.32 -6.51
CA GLY A 60 13.60 -7.50 -5.64
C GLY A 60 12.90 -7.19 -4.30
N ASP A 61 13.14 -6.00 -3.75
CA ASP A 61 12.47 -5.55 -2.53
C ASP A 61 11.04 -5.10 -2.82
N VAL A 62 10.78 -4.45 -3.95
CA VAL A 62 9.41 -4.11 -4.39
C VAL A 62 8.55 -5.36 -4.45
N ASP A 63 9.04 -6.43 -5.09
CA ASP A 63 8.29 -7.69 -5.20
C ASP A 63 8.00 -8.30 -3.83
N LYS A 64 8.97 -8.25 -2.92
CA LYS A 64 8.79 -8.69 -1.53
C LYS A 64 7.70 -7.90 -0.82
N ARG A 65 7.70 -6.56 -0.94
CA ARG A 65 6.69 -5.70 -0.30
C ARG A 65 5.32 -5.86 -0.95
N MET A 66 5.25 -6.00 -2.26
CA MET A 66 3.98 -6.23 -2.97
C MET A 66 3.33 -7.55 -2.56
N ARG A 67 4.10 -8.60 -2.25
CA ARG A 67 3.54 -9.83 -1.65
C ARG A 67 2.90 -9.57 -0.30
N GLU A 68 3.55 -8.79 0.58
CA GLU A 68 2.97 -8.43 1.89
C GLU A 68 1.72 -7.56 1.76
N VAL A 69 1.73 -6.57 0.86
CA VAL A 69 0.56 -5.71 0.61
C VAL A 69 -0.60 -6.53 0.02
N THR A 70 -0.32 -7.49 -0.88
CA THR A 70 -1.36 -8.34 -1.47
C THR A 70 -2.06 -9.21 -0.44
N LYS A 71 -1.37 -9.68 0.61
CA LYS A 71 -2.03 -10.42 1.71
C LYS A 71 -3.12 -9.60 2.39
N LEU A 72 -3.01 -8.27 2.40
CA LEU A 72 -4.01 -7.38 3.00
C LEU A 72 -5.30 -7.29 2.17
N THR A 73 -5.33 -7.74 0.92
CA THR A 73 -6.56 -7.74 0.11
C THR A 73 -7.47 -8.93 0.42
N HIS A 74 -6.94 -9.96 1.09
CA HIS A 74 -7.68 -11.16 1.47
C HIS A 74 -8.04 -11.14 2.96
N ILE A 75 -9.13 -11.82 3.32
CA ILE A 75 -9.42 -12.16 4.71
C ILE A 75 -8.64 -13.45 4.99
N THR A 76 -7.55 -13.35 5.75
CA THR A 76 -7.08 -14.52 6.49
C THR A 76 -8.09 -14.77 7.61
N ALA A 77 -8.85 -15.85 7.46
CA ALA A 77 -9.69 -16.41 8.52
C ALA A 77 -8.82 -16.87 9.71
#